data_AF-A0A3A9FJ17-F1
#
_entry.id   AF-A0A3A9FJ17-F1
#
_cell.length_a   1.000
_cell.length_b   1.000
_cell.length_c   1.000
_cell.angle_alpha   90.00
_cell.angle_beta   90.00
_cell.angle_gamma   90.00
#
_symmetry.space_group_name_H-M   'P 1'
#
loop_
_entity.id
_entity.type
_entity.pdbx_description
1 polymer ?
#
loop_
_entity_poly.entity_id
_entity_poly.type
_entity_poly.pdbx_seq_one_letter_code
_entity_poly.pdbx_strand_id
1 'polypeptide(L)'
;MSKKIVCESCGTIFPFEKAKDFTVCPVCNASFDDEENEASSTNNEKEEIDLEHPDMYFYSIDSEDKYENKNLRDIWCQCTTCREVNTIPYNYFYFVTSEYVKLKDDVEIRCEECGKVVTNPVIPKRPDGWRELDMWKKDYDNLPKCPICHSTKIHKISMTNKAAFALAFGVFAVGHVSKTYKCDICGSKF
;
A
#
# COMPACT_ATOMS: atom_id res chain seq x y z
N MET A 1 34.63 44.20 18.21
CA MET A 1 33.94 44.05 16.91
C MET A 1 33.18 42.74 16.95
N SER A 2 31.86 42.77 16.99
CA SER A 2 31.03 41.56 17.12
C SER A 2 31.02 40.79 15.81
N LYS A 3 31.43 39.51 15.83
CA LYS A 3 31.36 38.62 14.65
C LYS A 3 29.90 38.43 14.25
N LYS A 4 29.61 38.41 12.94
CA LYS A 4 28.28 38.19 12.37
C LYS A 4 28.38 37.12 11.31
N ILE A 5 27.37 36.26 11.22
CA ILE A 5 27.24 35.22 10.19
C ILE A 5 26.16 35.68 9.23
N VAL A 6 26.40 35.58 7.93
CA VAL A 6 25.42 35.93 6.89
C VAL A 6 25.06 34.65 6.15
N CYS A 7 23.76 34.37 6.00
CA CYS A 7 23.30 33.26 5.16
C CYS A 7 23.43 33.64 3.69
N GLU A 8 24.14 32.84 2.90
CA GLU A 8 24.35 33.11 1.47
C GLU A 8 23.06 32.94 0.64
N SER A 9 22.16 32.05 1.04
CA SER A 9 20.93 31.80 0.28
C SER A 9 19.84 32.87 0.47
N CYS A 10 19.73 33.49 1.65
CA CYS A 10 18.67 34.48 1.93
C CYS A 10 19.18 35.85 2.39
N GLY A 11 20.50 36.03 2.53
CA GLY A 11 21.12 37.29 2.96
C GLY A 11 20.83 37.67 4.42
N THR A 12 20.21 36.79 5.22
CA THR A 12 19.88 37.11 6.61
C THR A 12 21.14 37.12 7.46
N ILE A 13 21.29 38.17 8.28
CA ILE A 13 22.46 38.40 9.13
C ILE A 13 22.13 37.98 10.56
N PHE A 14 22.92 37.08 11.11
CA PHE A 14 22.80 36.58 12.47
C PHE A 14 23.98 37.02 13.35
N PRO A 15 23.76 37.32 14.65
CA PRO A 15 24.84 37.46 15.61
C PRO A 15 25.57 36.12 15.79
N PHE A 16 26.90 36.11 15.68
CA PHE A 16 27.72 34.88 15.73
C PHE A 16 27.47 34.04 17.00
N GLU A 17 27.32 34.67 18.16
CA GLU A 17 27.08 33.98 19.43
C GLU A 17 25.82 33.11 19.46
N LYS A 18 24.81 33.47 18.65
CA LYS A 18 23.55 32.73 18.56
C LYS A 18 23.52 31.72 17.42
N ALA A 19 24.31 31.96 16.38
CA ALA A 19 24.26 31.19 15.14
C ALA A 19 25.46 30.27 14.92
N LYS A 20 26.48 30.30 15.79
CA LYS A 20 27.64 29.41 15.73
C LYS A 20 27.29 27.91 15.79
N ASP A 21 26.14 27.57 16.39
CA ASP A 21 25.70 26.19 16.58
C ASP A 21 24.60 25.80 15.56
N PHE A 22 24.25 26.68 14.62
CA PHE A 22 23.25 26.40 13.58
C PHE A 22 23.91 25.79 12.35
N THR A 23 23.54 24.55 12.02
CA THR A 23 23.95 23.86 10.79
C THR A 23 23.11 24.27 9.57
N VAL A 24 21.94 24.85 9.81
CA VAL A 24 21.01 25.35 8.79
C VAL A 24 20.45 26.71 9.18
N CYS A 25 20.19 27.55 8.19
CA CYS A 25 19.60 28.87 8.38
C CYS A 25 18.16 28.74 8.90
N PRO A 26 17.81 29.32 10.06
CA PRO A 26 16.46 29.21 10.61
C PRO A 26 15.39 29.96 9.78
N VAL A 27 15.80 30.76 8.78
CA VAL A 27 14.87 31.53 7.94
C VAL A 27 14.55 30.81 6.63
N CYS A 28 15.55 30.24 5.96
CA CYS A 28 15.37 29.61 4.64
C CYS A 28 15.78 28.13 4.61
N ASN A 29 16.27 27.60 5.72
CA ASN A 29 16.70 26.21 5.87
C ASN A 29 17.89 25.79 4.97
N ALA A 30 18.61 26.74 4.39
CA ALA A 30 19.84 26.49 3.66
C ALA A 30 20.99 26.15 4.62
N SER A 31 21.86 25.22 4.25
CA SER A 31 23.08 24.92 5.02
C SER A 31 24.06 26.09 4.97
N PHE A 32 24.82 26.29 6.03
CA PHE A 32 25.87 27.31 6.12
C PHE A 32 27.26 26.80 5.67
N ASP A 33 27.37 25.52 5.30
CA ASP A 33 28.66 24.87 5.05
C ASP A 33 29.01 24.88 3.55
N ASP A 34 29.82 25.85 3.13
CA ASP A 34 30.67 25.77 1.95
C ASP A 34 32.13 25.76 2.43
N GLU A 35 32.82 24.62 2.35
CA GLU A 35 34.23 24.55 1.93
C GLU A 35 34.74 23.11 1.76
N GLU A 36 35.44 22.91 0.64
CA GLU A 36 36.05 21.69 0.13
C GLU A 36 37.41 21.38 0.80
N ASN A 37 37.68 20.08 0.99
CA ASN A 37 38.97 19.37 1.00
C ASN A 37 40.10 19.77 2.00
N GLU A 38 40.47 18.83 2.90
CA GLU A 38 41.64 17.95 2.68
C GLU A 38 41.65 16.72 3.63
N ALA A 39 41.75 15.54 3.01
CA ALA A 39 42.32 14.27 3.46
C ALA A 39 42.03 13.73 4.88
N SER A 40 41.05 12.83 4.98
CA SER A 40 41.31 11.43 5.40
C SER A 40 40.07 10.59 5.11
N SER A 41 40.27 9.52 4.35
CA SER A 41 39.24 8.59 3.90
C SER A 41 38.44 7.98 5.06
N THR A 42 37.17 8.37 5.18
CA THR A 42 36.11 7.48 5.66
C THR A 42 34.90 7.75 4.78
N ASN A 43 34.62 6.79 3.90
CA ASN A 43 33.49 6.78 2.98
C ASN A 43 32.19 6.99 3.76
N ASN A 44 31.63 8.19 3.72
CA ASN A 44 30.21 8.38 3.97
C ASN A 44 29.55 8.47 2.61
N GLU A 45 29.36 7.30 2.00
CA GLU A 45 28.36 7.14 0.95
C GLU A 45 27.03 7.59 1.58
N LYS A 46 26.47 8.70 1.08
CA LYS A 46 25.05 8.97 1.27
C LYS A 46 24.33 7.82 0.60
N GLU A 47 23.87 6.85 1.39
CA GLU A 47 22.99 5.79 0.92
C GLU A 47 21.80 6.45 0.22
N GLU A 48 21.76 6.32 -1.10
CA GLU A 48 20.62 6.68 -1.91
C GLU A 48 19.51 5.68 -1.56
N ILE A 49 18.55 6.13 -0.74
CA ILE A 49 17.41 5.30 -0.33
C ILE A 49 16.54 5.08 -1.58
N ASP A 50 16.69 3.92 -2.22
CA ASP A 50 15.93 3.54 -3.42
C ASP A 50 14.46 3.24 -3.07
N LEU A 51 13.63 4.29 -3.05
CA LEU A 51 12.18 4.17 -2.91
C LEU A 51 11.49 3.74 -4.21
N GLU A 52 12.22 3.70 -5.34
CA GLU A 52 11.66 3.37 -6.66
C GLU A 52 11.47 1.86 -6.81
N HIS A 53 12.37 1.04 -6.25
CA HIS A 53 12.34 -0.42 -6.37
C HIS A 53 12.44 -1.16 -5.01
N PRO A 54 11.46 -0.98 -4.10
CA PRO A 54 11.51 -1.62 -2.79
C PRO A 54 11.38 -3.15 -2.86
N ASP A 55 12.05 -3.83 -1.93
CA ASP A 55 11.96 -5.29 -1.79
C ASP A 55 10.66 -5.75 -1.12
N MET A 56 10.11 -4.90 -0.25
CA MET A 56 8.87 -5.14 0.46
C MET A 56 8.08 -3.84 0.61
N TYR A 57 6.76 -3.98 0.79
CA TYR A 57 5.89 -2.90 1.26
C TYR A 57 5.27 -3.26 2.60
N PHE A 58 5.26 -2.34 3.57
CA PHE A 58 4.47 -2.55 4.79
C PHE A 58 3.03 -2.06 4.59
N TYR A 59 2.05 -2.70 5.22
CA TYR A 59 0.64 -2.31 5.07
C TYR A 59 -0.16 -2.28 6.37
N SER A 60 0.35 -2.90 7.44
CA SER A 60 -0.31 -2.88 8.74
C SER A 60 0.74 -3.01 9.84
N ILE A 61 0.43 -2.40 10.98
CA ILE A 61 1.19 -2.50 12.21
C ILE A 61 0.18 -2.90 13.28
N ASP A 62 0.51 -3.90 14.12
CA ASP A 62 -0.36 -4.29 15.22
C ASP A 62 -0.73 -3.08 16.09
N SER A 63 -2.02 -2.98 16.43
CA SER A 63 -2.53 -1.84 17.19
C SER A 63 -2.02 -1.83 18.62
N GLU A 64 -1.98 -0.63 19.20
CA GLU A 64 -1.54 -0.45 20.59
C GLU A 64 -2.46 -1.16 21.58
N ASP A 65 -3.75 -1.23 21.24
CA ASP A 65 -4.79 -1.87 22.05
C ASP A 65 -4.63 -3.39 22.14
N LYS A 66 -3.91 -4.00 21.19
CA LYS A 66 -3.67 -5.45 21.16
C LYS A 66 -2.46 -5.82 22.02
N TYR A 67 -1.42 -4.99 22.00
CA TYR A 67 -0.20 -5.18 22.78
C TYR A 67 0.32 -3.85 23.32
N GLU A 68 0.26 -3.66 24.64
CA GLU A 68 0.86 -2.50 25.32
C GLU A 68 2.38 -2.44 25.07
N ASN A 69 3.04 -3.60 25.05
CA ASN A 69 4.46 -3.72 24.77
C ASN A 69 4.73 -3.67 23.25
N LYS A 70 5.38 -2.60 22.79
CA LYS A 70 5.78 -2.42 21.38
C LYS A 70 6.62 -3.57 20.84
N ASN A 71 7.40 -4.25 21.68
CA ASN A 71 8.25 -5.37 21.26
C ASN A 71 7.47 -6.64 20.90
N LEU A 72 6.19 -6.73 21.27
CA LEU A 72 5.29 -7.83 20.91
C LEU A 72 4.44 -7.54 19.68
N ARG A 73 4.60 -6.35 19.09
CA ARG A 73 3.86 -5.95 17.90
C ARG A 73 4.61 -6.43 16.68
N ASP A 74 3.86 -6.77 15.65
CA ASP A 74 4.42 -7.07 14.35
C ASP A 74 4.05 -6.02 13.31
N ILE A 75 4.94 -5.85 12.34
CA ILE A 75 4.73 -5.10 11.12
C ILE A 75 4.51 -6.08 9.99
N TRP A 76 3.38 -5.94 9.32
CA TRP A 76 2.98 -6.79 8.22
C TRP A 76 3.55 -6.22 6.93
N CYS A 77 4.51 -6.94 6.37
CA CYS A 77 5.22 -6.59 5.15
C CYS A 77 4.87 -7.56 4.03
N GLN A 78 4.91 -7.06 2.80
CA GLN A 78 4.51 -7.81 1.63
C GLN A 78 5.64 -7.77 0.61
N CYS A 79 6.10 -8.95 0.21
CA CYS A 79 7.20 -9.07 -0.75
C CYS A 79 6.77 -8.56 -2.13
N THR A 80 7.60 -7.72 -2.76
CA THR A 80 7.30 -7.20 -4.09
C THR A 80 7.44 -8.25 -5.19
N THR A 81 8.25 -9.28 -4.95
CA THR A 81 8.51 -10.36 -5.92
C THR A 81 7.44 -11.44 -5.92
N CYS A 82 7.13 -12.05 -4.77
CA CYS A 82 6.15 -13.16 -4.70
C CYS A 82 4.78 -12.76 -4.14
N ARG A 83 4.61 -11.52 -3.64
CA ARG A 83 3.39 -11.01 -2.99
C ARG A 83 3.03 -11.68 -1.67
N GLU A 84 3.88 -12.56 -1.15
CA GLU A 84 3.67 -13.20 0.14
C GLU A 84 3.72 -12.18 1.27
N VAL A 85 2.89 -12.42 2.28
CA VAL A 85 2.85 -11.62 3.50
C VAL A 85 3.85 -12.18 4.50
N ASN A 86 4.67 -11.31 5.05
CA ASN A 86 5.72 -11.60 6.01
C ASN A 86 5.43 -10.79 7.27
N THR A 87 5.60 -11.42 8.42
CA THR A 87 5.36 -10.79 9.71
C THR A 87 6.72 -10.49 10.34
N ILE A 88 7.07 -9.20 10.43
CA ILE A 88 8.37 -8.77 10.93
C ILE A 88 8.17 -8.13 12.31
N PRO A 89 8.89 -8.59 13.35
CA PRO A 89 8.81 -8.00 14.67
C PRO A 89 9.10 -6.50 14.67
N TYR A 90 8.30 -5.72 15.39
CA TYR A 90 8.45 -4.26 15.46
C TYR A 90 9.84 -3.83 15.98
N ASN A 91 10.45 -4.65 16.86
CA ASN A 91 11.76 -4.38 17.42
C ASN A 91 12.93 -4.47 16.40
N TYR A 92 12.69 -4.97 15.19
CA TYR A 92 13.68 -5.02 14.10
C TYR A 92 13.82 -3.68 13.38
N PHE A 93 12.89 -2.75 13.61
CA PHE A 93 12.89 -1.44 13.00
C PHE A 93 13.56 -0.41 13.91
N TYR A 94 14.41 0.42 13.32
CA TYR A 94 14.98 1.61 13.96
C TYR A 94 13.96 2.74 13.99
N PHE A 95 13.18 2.86 12.91
CA PHE A 95 12.25 3.97 12.70
C PHE A 95 10.97 3.48 12.03
N VAL A 96 9.82 3.94 12.52
CA VAL A 96 8.49 3.54 12.02
C VAL A 96 7.63 4.78 11.85
N THR A 97 7.10 4.99 10.64
CA THR A 97 6.17 6.08 10.31
C THR A 97 4.95 5.56 9.55
N SER A 98 4.04 6.46 9.19
CA SER A 98 2.90 6.12 8.32
C SER A 98 3.29 5.85 6.87
N GLU A 99 4.46 6.34 6.42
CA GLU A 99 4.88 6.30 5.00
C GLU A 99 5.99 5.30 4.72
N TYR A 100 6.87 5.04 5.68
CA TYR A 100 7.94 4.04 5.57
C TYR A 100 8.39 3.55 6.95
N VAL A 101 9.02 2.39 6.95
CA VAL A 101 9.72 1.83 8.12
C VAL A 101 11.16 1.53 7.73
N LYS A 102 12.11 1.74 8.65
CA LYS A 102 13.55 1.50 8.43
C LYS A 102 14.04 0.41 9.38
N LEU A 103 14.65 -0.63 8.82
CA LEU A 103 15.32 -1.70 9.56
C LEU A 103 16.57 -1.20 10.28
N LYS A 104 16.96 -1.90 11.35
CA LYS A 104 18.26 -1.69 11.99
C LYS A 104 19.37 -2.31 11.13
N ASP A 105 20.57 -1.73 11.21
CA ASP A 105 21.72 -2.12 10.37
C ASP A 105 22.22 -3.55 10.66
N ASP A 106 21.91 -4.10 11.84
CA ASP A 106 22.29 -5.44 12.27
C ASP A 106 21.26 -6.53 11.95
N VAL A 107 20.16 -6.18 11.28
CA VAL A 107 19.04 -7.07 11.03
C VAL A 107 18.94 -7.43 9.53
N GLU A 108 19.23 -8.68 9.21
CA GLU A 108 18.89 -9.27 7.93
C GLU A 108 17.51 -9.94 7.99
N ILE A 109 16.61 -9.58 7.07
CA ILE A 109 15.34 -10.27 6.89
C ILE A 109 15.24 -10.87 5.48
N ARG A 110 14.45 -11.94 5.38
CA ARG A 110 14.19 -12.65 4.11
C ARG A 110 12.70 -12.88 3.98
N CYS A 111 12.22 -12.92 2.75
CA CYS A 111 10.85 -13.38 2.51
C CYS A 111 10.72 -14.86 2.87
N GLU A 112 9.72 -15.21 3.66
CA GLU A 112 9.44 -16.58 4.14
C GLU A 112 9.17 -17.55 3.00
N GLU A 113 8.58 -17.08 1.89
CA GLU A 113 8.20 -17.94 0.76
C GLU A 113 9.28 -18.02 -0.32
N CYS A 114 9.73 -16.88 -0.86
CA CYS A 114 10.68 -16.89 -1.99
C CYS A 114 12.15 -16.84 -1.56
N GLY A 115 12.43 -16.63 -0.27
CA GLY A 115 13.79 -16.54 0.27
C GLY A 115 14.57 -15.28 -0.14
N LYS A 116 13.94 -14.34 -0.86
CA LYS A 116 14.58 -13.08 -1.28
C LYS A 116 15.03 -12.30 -0.04
N VAL A 117 16.30 -11.93 -0.02
CA VAL A 117 16.87 -11.06 1.02
C VAL A 117 16.39 -9.64 0.78
N VAL A 118 15.97 -8.97 1.85
CA VAL A 118 15.69 -7.54 1.80
C VAL A 118 17.02 -6.81 1.85
N THR A 119 17.37 -6.22 0.72
CA THR A 119 18.61 -5.45 0.52
C THR A 119 18.42 -3.99 0.86
N ASN A 120 17.21 -3.46 0.65
CA ASN A 120 16.87 -2.10 1.04
C ASN A 120 16.38 -2.04 2.49
N PRO A 121 17.07 -1.34 3.42
CA PRO A 121 16.65 -1.22 4.80
C PRO A 121 15.35 -0.41 4.96
N VAL A 122 14.95 0.38 3.95
CA VAL A 122 13.73 1.17 3.97
C VAL A 122 12.62 0.43 3.24
N ILE A 123 11.55 0.14 3.98
CA ILE A 123 10.34 -0.53 3.51
C ILE A 123 9.23 0.53 3.45
N PRO A 124 8.82 1.00 2.26
CA PRO A 124 7.77 1.98 2.12
C PRO A 124 6.37 1.39 2.37
N LYS A 125 5.41 2.29 2.59
CA LYS A 125 4.00 1.94 2.71
C LYS A 125 3.52 1.38 1.38
N ARG A 126 2.72 0.33 1.45
CA ARG A 126 2.09 -0.25 0.27
C ARG A 126 1.23 0.80 -0.42
N PRO A 127 1.43 1.07 -1.72
CA PRO A 127 0.63 2.05 -2.44
C PRO A 127 -0.81 1.57 -2.60
N ASP A 128 -1.72 2.52 -2.70
CA ASP A 128 -3.14 2.22 -2.96
C ASP A 128 -3.30 1.53 -4.32
N GLY A 129 -4.15 0.50 -4.37
CA GLY A 129 -4.37 -0.28 -5.59
C GLY A 129 -3.29 -1.31 -5.93
N TRP A 130 -2.24 -1.46 -5.12
CA TRP A 130 -1.18 -2.46 -5.34
C TRP A 130 -1.70 -3.91 -5.31
N ARG A 131 -2.78 -4.16 -4.56
CA ARG A 131 -3.52 -5.41 -4.55
C ARG A 131 -5.00 -5.12 -4.75
N GLU A 132 -5.65 -5.90 -5.62
CA GLU A 132 -7.11 -5.93 -5.72
C GLU A 132 -7.69 -6.68 -4.53
N LEU A 133 -7.76 -6.03 -3.36
CA LEU A 133 -8.28 -6.60 -2.12
C LEU A 133 -9.79 -6.91 -2.22
N ASP A 134 -10.50 -6.20 -3.10
CA ASP A 134 -11.95 -6.26 -3.26
C ASP A 134 -12.41 -7.07 -4.49
N MET A 135 -11.71 -8.15 -4.85
CA MET A 135 -12.16 -9.05 -5.93
C MET A 135 -13.60 -9.53 -5.73
N TRP A 136 -13.99 -9.83 -4.49
CA TRP A 136 -15.36 -10.21 -4.12
C TRP A 136 -16.41 -9.15 -4.50
N LYS A 137 -16.02 -7.88 -4.52
CA LYS A 137 -16.88 -6.74 -4.87
C LYS A 137 -17.08 -6.64 -6.36
N LYS A 138 -16.01 -6.87 -7.14
CA LYS A 138 -16.12 -7.03 -8.61
C LYS A 138 -17.03 -8.21 -8.96
N ASP A 139 -16.86 -9.34 -8.29
CA ASP A 139 -17.72 -10.51 -8.50
C ASP A 139 -19.17 -10.20 -8.14
N TYR A 140 -19.41 -9.49 -7.03
CA TYR A 140 -20.74 -9.03 -6.63
C TYR A 140 -21.39 -8.08 -7.66
N ASP A 141 -20.61 -7.19 -8.26
CA ASP A 141 -21.12 -6.30 -9.31
C ASP A 141 -21.43 -7.04 -10.61
N ASN A 142 -20.69 -8.11 -10.91
CA ASN A 142 -20.90 -8.99 -12.05
C ASN A 142 -22.07 -9.97 -11.86
N LEU A 143 -22.67 -10.05 -10.66
CA LEU A 143 -23.85 -10.90 -10.45
C LEU A 143 -25.02 -10.41 -11.31
N PRO A 144 -25.73 -11.31 -12.00
CA PRO A 144 -26.90 -10.94 -12.78
C PRO A 144 -27.98 -10.34 -11.87
N LYS A 145 -28.50 -9.17 -12.25
CA LYS A 145 -29.53 -8.41 -11.52
C LYS A 145 -30.81 -8.38 -12.34
N CYS A 146 -31.96 -8.42 -11.67
CA CYS A 146 -33.25 -8.25 -12.34
C CYS A 146 -33.34 -6.86 -12.99
N PRO A 147 -33.61 -6.72 -14.31
CA PRO A 147 -33.65 -5.42 -14.98
C PRO A 147 -34.82 -4.53 -14.54
N ILE A 148 -35.84 -5.12 -13.88
CA ILE A 148 -37.03 -4.40 -13.41
C ILE A 148 -36.89 -3.86 -11.98
N CYS A 149 -36.31 -4.65 -11.06
CA CYS A 149 -36.26 -4.32 -9.63
C CYS A 149 -34.85 -4.35 -9.04
N HIS A 150 -33.83 -4.60 -9.86
CA HIS A 150 -32.41 -4.69 -9.50
C HIS A 150 -32.06 -5.72 -8.41
N SER A 151 -33.00 -6.59 -8.04
CA SER A 151 -32.74 -7.67 -7.09
C SER A 151 -31.76 -8.68 -7.66
N THR A 152 -30.83 -9.15 -6.81
CA THR A 152 -29.94 -10.29 -7.05
C THR A 152 -30.59 -11.63 -6.68
N LYS A 153 -31.81 -11.62 -6.10
CA LYS A 153 -32.60 -12.82 -5.80
C LYS A 153 -33.28 -13.33 -7.06
N ILE A 154 -32.49 -14.07 -7.84
CA ILE A 154 -32.90 -14.68 -9.10
C ILE A 154 -32.48 -16.14 -9.12
N HIS A 155 -33.26 -16.98 -9.80
CA HIS A 155 -32.89 -18.37 -10.06
C HIS A 155 -32.91 -18.68 -11.55
N LYS A 156 -32.06 -19.61 -11.96
CA LYS A 156 -31.98 -20.07 -13.36
C LYS A 156 -33.20 -20.92 -13.68
N ILE A 157 -33.87 -20.62 -14.78
CA ILE A 157 -35.00 -21.41 -15.27
C ILE A 157 -34.46 -22.76 -15.76
N SER A 158 -35.00 -23.86 -15.23
CA SER A 158 -34.58 -25.21 -15.63
C SER A 158 -34.82 -25.47 -17.12
N MET A 159 -33.94 -26.26 -17.75
CA MET A 159 -34.11 -26.69 -19.13
C MET A 159 -35.42 -27.49 -19.35
N THR A 160 -35.88 -28.19 -18.31
CA THR A 160 -37.16 -28.92 -18.36
C THR A 160 -38.36 -27.99 -18.51
N ASN A 161 -38.38 -26.86 -17.80
CA ASN A 161 -39.43 -25.86 -17.95
C ASN A 161 -39.41 -25.25 -19.36
N LYS A 162 -38.23 -25.00 -19.92
CA LYS A 162 -38.09 -24.51 -21.30
C LYS A 162 -38.61 -25.51 -22.33
N ALA A 163 -38.23 -26.78 -22.20
CA ALA A 163 -38.67 -27.84 -23.10
C ALA A 163 -40.19 -28.04 -23.06
N ALA A 164 -40.79 -28.03 -21.87
CA ALA A 164 -42.24 -28.12 -21.72
C ALA A 164 -42.98 -26.98 -22.43
N PHE A 165 -42.49 -25.73 -22.30
CA PHE A 165 -43.05 -24.60 -23.03
C PHE A 165 -42.89 -24.71 -24.55
N ALA A 166 -41.74 -25.21 -25.03
CA ALA A 166 -41.49 -25.44 -26.46
C ALA A 166 -42.42 -26.52 -27.04
N LEU A 167 -42.65 -27.61 -26.30
CA LEU A 167 -43.56 -28.69 -26.72
C LEU A 167 -45.02 -28.25 -26.75
N ALA A 168 -45.46 -27.45 -25.77
CA ALA A 168 -46.85 -26.99 -25.68
C ALA A 168 -47.19 -25.89 -26.71
N PHE A 169 -46.25 -25.01 -27.04
CA PHE A 169 -46.51 -23.81 -27.86
C PHE A 169 -45.75 -23.76 -29.20
N GLY A 170 -44.92 -24.76 -29.50
CA GLY A 170 -44.17 -24.84 -30.76
C GLY A 170 -43.40 -23.56 -31.08
N VAL A 171 -43.58 -23.03 -32.29
CA VAL A 171 -42.90 -21.80 -32.76
C VAL A 171 -43.30 -20.55 -31.95
N PHE A 172 -44.46 -20.54 -31.30
CA PHE A 172 -44.86 -19.42 -30.44
C PHE A 172 -44.14 -19.41 -29.08
N ALA A 173 -43.39 -20.46 -28.73
CA ALA A 173 -42.65 -20.55 -27.47
C ALA A 173 -41.35 -19.72 -27.44
N VAL A 174 -40.86 -19.23 -28.59
CA VAL A 174 -39.53 -18.63 -28.74
C VAL A 174 -39.28 -17.46 -27.77
N GLY A 175 -40.30 -16.63 -27.53
CA GLY A 175 -40.20 -15.51 -26.58
C GLY A 175 -40.06 -15.93 -25.10
N HIS A 176 -40.59 -17.10 -24.73
CA HIS A 176 -40.53 -17.62 -23.36
C HIS A 176 -39.34 -18.55 -23.11
N VAL A 177 -38.88 -19.28 -24.14
CA VAL A 177 -37.78 -20.24 -24.04
C VAL A 177 -36.40 -19.56 -24.03
N SER A 178 -36.30 -18.37 -24.63
CA SER A 178 -35.08 -17.56 -24.67
C SER A 178 -34.68 -16.99 -23.30
N LYS A 179 -35.61 -16.84 -22.35
CA LYS A 179 -35.33 -16.29 -21.01
C LYS A 179 -34.56 -17.28 -20.14
N THR A 180 -33.55 -16.82 -19.42
CA THR A 180 -32.62 -17.69 -18.67
C THR A 180 -32.84 -17.63 -17.16
N TYR A 181 -33.28 -16.49 -16.63
CA TYR A 181 -33.47 -16.27 -15.21
C TYR A 181 -34.91 -15.83 -14.89
N LYS A 182 -35.34 -16.12 -13.67
CA LYS A 182 -36.57 -15.60 -13.08
C LYS A 182 -36.26 -14.88 -11.77
N CYS A 183 -36.84 -13.71 -11.58
CA CYS A 183 -36.76 -12.95 -10.33
C CYS A 183 -37.76 -13.48 -9.31
N ASP A 184 -37.29 -13.71 -8.07
CA ASP A 184 -38.12 -14.19 -6.98
C ASP A 184 -38.90 -13.06 -6.27
N ILE A 185 -38.47 -11.81 -6.48
CA ILE A 185 -39.13 -10.64 -5.88
C ILE A 185 -40.28 -10.13 -6.75
N CYS A 186 -40.04 -9.89 -8.05
CA CYS A 186 -41.06 -9.35 -8.95
C CYS A 186 -41.63 -10.36 -9.95
N GLY A 187 -41.13 -11.61 -9.96
CA GLY A 187 -41.63 -12.68 -10.83
C GLY A 187 -41.23 -12.58 -12.31
N SER A 188 -40.51 -11.53 -12.71
CA SER A 188 -40.11 -11.29 -14.10
C SER A 188 -39.13 -12.36 -14.61
N LYS A 189 -39.25 -12.71 -15.90
CA LYS A 189 -38.35 -13.65 -16.58
C LYS A 189 -37.52 -12.90 -17.62
N PHE A 190 -36.20 -13.06 -17.60
CA PHE A 190 -35.28 -12.36 -18.50
C PHE A 190 -34.11 -13.23 -18.97
#